data_AF-A0A9E1B1D4-F1
#
_entry.id   AF-A0A9E1B1D4-F1
#
_cell.length_a   1.000
_cell.length_b   1.000
_cell.length_c   1.000
_cell.angle_alpha   90.00
_cell.angle_beta   90.00
_cell.angle_gamma   90.00
#
_symmetry.space_group_name_H-M   'P 1'
#
loop_
_entity.id
_entity.type
_entity.pdbx_description
1 polymer ?
#
loop_
_entity_poly.entity_id
_entity_poly.type
_entity_poly.pdbx_seq_one_letter_code
_entity_poly.pdbx_strand_id
1 'polypeptide(L)' 'MASIMKRGNTYSVRYNYKDHAGKPCKGWETFKTKAEAQERKITVEKELLDGTFLVPDTMTVEEMLYKW' A
#
# COMPACT_ATOMS: atom_id res chain seq x y z
N MET A 1 1.50 5.33 -9.66
CA MET A 1 2.52 4.40 -10.20
C MET A 1 3.34 3.86 -9.05
N ALA A 2 3.64 2.56 -9.07
CA ALA A 2 4.39 1.86 -8.05
C ALA A 2 5.79 1.46 -8.54
N SER A 3 6.71 1.19 -7.63
CA SER A 3 8.10 0.83 -7.94
C SER A 3 8.59 -0.30 -7.05
N ILE A 4 9.49 -1.14 -7.56
CA ILE A 4 10.10 -2.24 -6.79
C ILE A 4 11.53 -1.85 -6.45
N MET A 5 11.90 -1.99 -5.19
CA MET A 5 13.26 -1.75 -4.69
C MET A 5 13.79 -3.03 -4.04
N LYS A 6 14.94 -3.53 -4.49
CA LYS A 6 15.62 -4.65 -3.83
C LYS A 6 16.42 -4.13 -2.62
N ARG A 7 16.29 -4.78 -1.46
CA ARG A 7 17.09 -4.51 -0.25
C ARG A 7 17.64 -5.83 0.29
N GLY A 8 18.92 -6.09 0.09
CA GLY A 8 19.54 -7.36 0.48
C GLY A 8 18.83 -8.55 -0.17
N ASN A 9 18.21 -9.38 0.66
CA ASN A 9 17.47 -10.59 0.24
C ASN A 9 15.95 -10.39 0.13
N THR A 10 15.45 -9.15 0.20
CA THR A 10 14.02 -8.84 0.09
C THR A 10 13.74 -7.78 -0.98
N TYR A 11 12.47 -7.66 -1.34
CA TYR A 11 11.95 -6.70 -2.31
C TYR A 11 10.88 -5.84 -1.66
N SER A 12 10.89 -4.53 -1.89
CA SER A 12 9.84 -3.63 -1.42
C SER A 12 9.10 -3.03 -2.59
N VAL A 13 7.77 -3.16 -2.60
CA VAL A 13 6.89 -2.43 -3.51
C VAL A 13 6.54 -1.11 -2.85
N ARG A 14 6.85 0.02 -3.49
CA ARG A 14 6.61 1.38 -3.01
C ARG A 14 5.62 2.07 -3.91
N TYR A 15 4.62 2.73 -3.34
CA TYR A 15 3.57 3.40 -4.09
C TYR A 15 3.13 4.68 -3.38
N ASN A 16 2.58 5.61 -4.17
CA ASN A 16 1.90 6.79 -3.65
C ASN A 16 0.39 6.57 -3.76
N TYR A 17 -0.35 6.95 -2.72
CA TYR A 17 -1.81 6.90 -2.68
C TYR A 17 -2.36 8.22 -2.11
N LYS A 18 -3.67 8.43 -2.18
CA LYS A 18 -4.34 9.54 -1.49
C LYS A 18 -5.06 8.98 -0.27
N ASP A 19 -4.92 9.63 0.88
CA ASP A 19 -5.70 9.27 2.06
C ASP A 19 -7.17 9.69 1.91
N HIS A 20 -7.99 9.40 2.92
CA HIS A 20 -9.41 9.77 2.93
C HIS A 20 -9.65 11.29 2.85
N ALA A 21 -8.66 12.11 3.23
CA ALA A 21 -8.70 13.57 3.10
C ALA A 21 -8.15 14.07 1.74
N GLY A 22 -7.77 13.16 0.84
CA GLY A 22 -7.20 13.47 -0.46
C GLY A 22 -5.72 13.88 -0.43
N LYS A 23 -5.05 13.80 0.73
CA LYS A 23 -3.65 14.15 0.90
C LYS A 23 -2.76 13.05 0.32
N PRO A 24 -1.68 13.41 -0.40
CA PRO A 24 -0.76 12.42 -0.95
C PRO A 24 0.05 11.75 0.18
N CYS A 25 -0.01 10.43 0.21
CA CYS A 25 0.68 9.56 1.15
C CYS A 25 1.56 8.54 0.42
N LYS A 26 2.52 7.96 1.14
CA LYS A 26 3.43 6.93 0.62
C LYS A 26 3.24 5.64 1.41
N GLY A 27 3.17 4.52 0.70
CA GLY A 27 3.09 3.19 1.29
C GLY A 27 4.21 2.30 0.76
N TRP A 28 4.57 1.28 1.55
CA TRP A 28 5.43 0.22 1.07
C TRP A 28 5.05 -1.14 1.67
N GLU A 29 5.23 -2.18 0.88
CA GLU A 29 5.03 -3.57 1.27
C GLU A 29 6.31 -4.35 0.95
N THR A 30 6.71 -5.30 1.80
CA THR A 30 7.95 -6.08 1.65
C THR A 30 7.65 -7.53 1.36
N PHE A 31 8.35 -8.08 0.37
CA PHE A 31 8.21 -9.43 -0.16
C PHE A 31 9.56 -10.15 -0.16
N LYS A 32 9.53 -11.48 -0.08
CA LYS A 32 10.75 -12.30 -0.14
C LYS A 32 11.21 -12.51 -1.59
N THR A 33 10.26 -12.70 -2.50
CA THR A 33 10.57 -12.99 -3.90
C THR A 33 10.29 -11.80 -4.82
N LYS A 34 10.98 -11.77 -5.97
CA LYS A 34 10.75 -10.75 -7.00
C LYS A 34 9.37 -10.92 -7.65
N ALA A 35 8.92 -12.16 -7.82
CA ALA A 35 7.65 -12.49 -8.46
C ALA A 35 6.47 -11.92 -7.66
N GLU A 36 6.43 -12.17 -6.34
CA GLU A 36 5.41 -11.60 -5.44
C GLU A 36 5.41 -10.06 -5.49
N ALA A 37 6.60 -9.44 -5.48
CA ALA A 37 6.71 -7.99 -5.59
C ALA A 37 6.21 -7.45 -6.94
N GLN A 38 6.43 -8.18 -8.04
CA GLN A 38 5.93 -7.81 -9.36
C GLN A 38 4.41 -7.95 -9.46
N GLU A 39 3.86 -9.06 -8.97
CA GLU A 39 2.42 -9.27 -8.90
C GLU A 39 1.75 -8.18 -8.07
N ARG A 40 2.26 -7.92 -6.85
CA ARG A 40 1.71 -6.85 -6.02
C ARG A 40 1.84 -5.47 -6.66
N LYS A 41 2.95 -5.16 -7.35
CA LYS A 41 3.09 -3.90 -8.08
C LYS A 41 1.94 -3.71 -9.09
N ILE A 42 1.65 -4.74 -9.88
CA ILE A 42 0.57 -4.71 -10.88
C ILE A 42 -0.78 -4.52 -10.19
N THR A 43 -1.06 -5.31 -9.15
CA THR A 43 -2.32 -5.23 -8.40
C THR A 43 -2.51 -3.86 -7.76
N VAL A 44 -1.49 -3.30 -7.11
CA VAL A 44 -1.55 -1.95 -6.51
C VAL A 44 -1.80 -0.88 -7.58
N GLU A 45 -1.12 -0.96 -8.73
CA GLU A 45 -1.33 0.02 -9.81
C GLU A 45 -2.76 -0.06 -10.37
N LYS A 46 -3.31 -1.26 -10.49
CA LYS A 46 -4.70 -1.47 -10.90
C LYS A 46 -5.68 -0.96 -9.84
N GLU A 47 -5.52 -1.33 -8.58
CA GLU A 47 -6.37 -0.87 -7.47
C GLU A 47 -6.38 0.65 -7.33
N LEU A 48 -5.23 1.30 -7.53
CA LEU A 48 -5.12 2.77 -7.49
C LEU A 48 -5.78 3.44 -8.72
N LEU A 49 -5.75 2.78 -9.88
CA LEU A 49 -6.42 3.27 -11.09
C LEU A 49 -7.94 3.11 -11.01
N ASP A 50 -8.38 1.94 -10.53
CA ASP A 50 -9.80 1.58 -10.38
C ASP A 50 -10.44 2.29 -9.16
N GLY A 51 -9.63 2.90 -8.29
CA GLY A 51 -10.10 3.55 -7.05
C GLY A 51 -10.55 2.57 -5.97
N THR A 52 -10.19 1.29 -6.09
CA THR A 52 -10.53 0.21 -5.16
C THR A 52 -9.44 -0.06 -4.13
N PHE A 53 -8.32 0.65 -4.21
CA PHE A 53 -7.22 0.54 -3.24
C PHE A 53 -7.70 0.84 -1.82
N LEU A 54 -7.49 -0.11 -0.91
CA LEU A 54 -7.80 0.04 0.51
C LEU A 54 -6.80 0.98 1.15
N VAL A 55 -7.20 2.24 1.30
CA VAL A 55 -6.46 3.26 2.04
C VAL A 55 -6.39 2.84 3.51
N PRO A 56 -5.20 2.76 4.11
CA PRO A 56 -5.07 2.51 5.55
C PRO A 56 -5.72 3.67 6.31
N ASP A 57 -6.69 3.36 7.17
CA ASP A 57 -7.23 4.33 8.12
C ASP A 57 -6.23 4.51 9.28
N THR A 58 -6.11 5.74 9.78
CA THR A 58 -5.30 6.02 10.97
C THR A 58 -6.00 5.64 12.26
N MET A 59 -7.28 5.26 12.18
CA MET A 59 -8.09 4.89 13.32
C MET A 59 -7.49 3.68 14.04
N THR A 60 -7.15 3.86 15.31
CA THR A 60 -6.66 2.78 16.17
C THR A 60 -7.80 1.82 16.49
N VAL A 61 -7.46 0.55 16.78
CA VAL A 61 -8.44 -0.46 17.20
C VAL A 61 -9.25 0.02 18.40
N GLU A 62 -8.59 0.73 19.31
CA GLU A 62 -9.18 1.35 20.50
C GLU A 62 -10.23 2.42 20.13
N GLU A 63 -9.90 3.37 19.25
CA GLU A 63 -10.85 4.38 18.77
C GLU A 63 -12.05 3.76 18.05
N MET A 64 -11.85 2.63 17.36
CA MET A 64 -12.93 1.89 16.68
C MET A 64 -13.91 1.25 17.68
N LEU A 65 -13.40 0.79 18.82
CA LEU A 65 -14.17 0.20 19.92
C LEU A 65 -15.00 1.22 20.71
N TYR A 66 -14.53 2.47 20.85
CA TYR A 66 -15.20 3.52 21.63
C TYR A 66 -16.21 4.37 20.86
N LYS A 67 -16.43 4.10 19.57
CA LYS A 67 -17.36 4.86 18.70
C LYS A 67 -18.81 4.32 18.71
N TRP A 68 -19.13 3.39 19.62
CA TRP A 68 -20.47 2.81 19.81
C TRP A 68 -21.04 3.15 21.19
#